data_AF-A0AAV3ZDJ4-F1
#
_entry.id   AF-A0AAV3ZDJ4-F1
#
_cell.length_a   1.000
_cell.length_b   1.000
_cell.length_c   1.000
_cell.angle_alpha   90.00
_cell.angle_beta   90.00
_cell.angle_gamma   90.00
#
_symmetry.space_group_name_H-M   'P 1'
#
loop_
_entity.id
_entity.type
_entity.pdbx_description
1 polymer ?
#
loop_
_entity_poly.entity_id
_entity_poly.type
_entity_poly.pdbx_seq_one_letter_code
_entity_poly.pdbx_strand_id
1 'polypeptide(L)' 'MRLSPREKEGLLVFQAGTLAQRRLARGVRLNHPEAVALISAQLQELARDGLMVSELMDKGRSMLGKFFN' A
#
# COMPACT_ATOMS: atom_id res chain seq x y z
N MET A 1 16.41 17.36 0.55
CA MET A 1 15.88 16.82 1.82
C MET A 1 16.99 16.08 2.56
N ARG A 2 17.00 16.10 3.90
CA ARG A 2 17.91 15.29 4.73
C ARG A 2 17.14 14.11 5.33
N LEU A 3 16.85 13.11 4.49
CA LEU A 3 16.06 11.94 4.89
C LEU A 3 16.90 10.97 5.71
N SER A 4 16.35 10.54 6.84
CA SER A 4 16.83 9.39 7.60
C SER A 4 16.73 8.10 6.77
N PRO A 5 17.48 7.04 7.13
CA PRO A 5 17.34 5.74 6.49
C PRO A 5 15.90 5.23 6.46
N ARG A 6 15.17 5.36 7.58
CA ARG A 6 13.76 4.95 7.71
C ARG A 6 12.84 5.70 6.75
N GLU A 7 13.03 7.01 6.58
CA GLU A 7 12.22 7.79 5.63
C GLU A 7 12.49 7.37 4.19
N LYS A 8 13.75 7.06 3.85
CA LYS A 8 14.10 6.51 2.53
C LYS A 8 13.45 5.15 2.29
N GLU A 9 13.46 4.25 3.28
CA GLU A 9 12.77 2.97 3.21
C GLU A 9 11.26 3.14 3.01
N GLY A 10 10.64 4.10 3.71
CA GLY A 10 9.24 4.45 3.51
C GLY A 10 8.94 4.86 2.06
N LEU A 11 9.82 5.66 1.45
CA LEU A 11 9.69 6.02 0.03
C LEU A 11 9.83 4.82 -0.92
N LEU A 12 10.69 3.84 -0.60
CA LEU A 12 10.81 2.60 -1.39
C LEU A 12 9.52 1.77 -1.33
N VAL A 13 8.90 1.66 -0.15
CA VAL A 13 7.60 0.98 0.02
C VAL A 13 6.52 1.70 -0.79
N PHE A 14 6.46 3.03 -0.73
CA PHE A 14 5.52 3.82 -1.52
C PHE A 14 5.70 3.62 -3.03
N GLN A 15 6.94 3.60 -3.50
CA GLN A 15 7.26 3.36 -4.91
C GLN A 15 6.81 1.96 -5.36
N ALA A 16 7.07 0.94 -4.55
CA ALA A 16 6.62 -0.43 -4.82
C ALA A 16 5.09 -0.54 -4.82
N GLY A 17 4.40 0.13 -3.89
CA GLY A 17 2.94 0.19 -3.84
C GLY A 17 2.33 0.86 -5.08
N THR A 18 2.92 1.98 -5.53
CA THR A 18 2.52 2.67 -6.77
C THR A 18 2.70 1.76 -8.00
N LEU A 19 3.80 1.01 -8.06
CA LEU A 19 4.03 0.05 -9.14
C LEU A 19 2.99 -1.08 -9.12
N ALA A 20 2.67 -1.62 -7.94
CA ALA A 20 1.64 -2.63 -7.77
C ALA A 20 0.26 -2.10 -8.17
N GLN A 21 -0.12 -0.89 -7.77
CA GLN A 21 -1.37 -0.25 -8.19
C GLN A 21 -1.49 -0.16 -9.72
N ARG A 22 -0.41 0.25 -10.40
CA ARG A 22 -0.37 0.31 -11.88
C ARG A 22 -0.51 -1.07 -12.53
N ARG A 23 0.03 -2.12 -11.92
CA ARG A 23 -0.13 -3.51 -12.41
C ARG A 23 -1.58 -3.99 -12.22
N LEU A 24 -2.14 -3.76 -11.04
CA LEU A 24 -3.53 -4.11 -10.73
C LEU A 24 -4.51 -3.40 -11.67
N ALA A 25 -4.29 -2.11 -11.94
CA ALA A 25 -5.12 -1.33 -12.87
C ALA A 25 -5.10 -1.86 -14.31
N ARG A 26 -4.07 -2.60 -14.71
CA ARG A 26 -4.01 -3.30 -16.01
C ARG A 26 -4.64 -4.71 -15.97
N GLY A 27 -5.26 -5.10 -14.86
CA GLY A 27 -5.83 -6.43 -14.67
C GLY A 27 -4.80 -7.51 -14.31
N VAL A 28 -3.56 -7.14 -13.98
CA VAL A 28 -2.56 -8.11 -13.55
C VAL A 28 -2.83 -8.52 -12.11
N ARG A 29 -2.91 -9.83 -11.88
CA ARG A 29 -2.99 -10.38 -10.52
C ARG A 29 -1.69 -10.10 -9.77
N LEU A 30 -1.81 -9.42 -8.63
CA LEU A 30 -0.67 -9.10 -7.79
C LEU A 30 -0.08 -10.36 -7.16
N ASN A 31 1.25 -10.42 -7.11
CA ASN A 31 1.96 -11.39 -6.28
C ASN A 31 2.02 -10.92 -4.81
N HIS A 32 2.61 -11.74 -3.94
CA HIS A 32 2.67 -11.45 -2.50
C HIS A 32 3.35 -10.10 -2.16
N PRO A 33 4.59 -9.80 -2.61
CA PRO A 33 5.22 -8.53 -2.27
C PRO A 33 4.49 -7.32 -2.86
N GLU A 34 3.87 -7.45 -4.03
CA GLU A 34 3.05 -6.38 -4.62
C GLU A 34 1.79 -6.10 -3.79
N ALA A 35 1.11 -7.14 -3.31
CA ALA A 35 -0.05 -7.01 -2.45
C ALA A 35 0.31 -6.31 -1.12
N VAL A 36 1.42 -6.72 -0.50
CA VAL A 36 1.93 -6.09 0.74
C VAL A 36 2.27 -4.62 0.48
N ALA A 37 3.05 -4.33 -0.57
CA ALA A 37 3.46 -2.97 -0.88
C ALA A 37 2.27 -2.05 -1.19
N LEU A 38 1.27 -2.55 -1.92
CA LEU A 38 0.05 -1.80 -2.21
C LEU A 38 -0.69 -1.44 -0.91
N ILE A 39 -0.97 -2.43 -0.06
CA ILE A 39 -1.67 -2.19 1.21
C ILE A 39 -0.88 -1.21 2.09
N SER A 40 0.43 -1.43 2.23
CA SER A 40 1.28 -0.56 3.06
C SER A 40 1.29 0.89 2.57
N ALA A 41 1.44 1.11 1.26
CA ALA A 41 1.44 2.46 0.70
C ALA A 41 0.08 3.17 0.91
N GLN A 42 -1.04 2.46 0.69
CA GLN A 42 -2.37 3.05 0.91
C GLN A 42 -2.64 3.35 2.39
N LEU A 43 -2.23 2.46 3.30
CA LEU A 43 -2.37 2.71 4.74
C LEU A 43 -1.50 3.89 5.23
N GLN A 44 -0.32 4.08 4.64
CA GLN A 44 0.54 5.23 4.95
C GLN A 44 -0.10 6.56 4.53
N GLU A 45 -0.74 6.61 3.36
CA GLU A 45 -1.47 7.81 2.91
C GLU A 45 -2.72 8.07 3.77
N LEU A 46 -3.48 7.02 4.11
CA LEU A 46 -4.62 7.15 5.02
C LEU A 46 -4.21 7.61 6.43
N ALA A 47 -3.06 7.13 6.92
CA ALA A 47 -2.49 7.63 8.17
C ALA A 47 -2.08 9.10 8.04
N ARG A 48 -1.58 9.51 6.86
CA ARG A 48 -1.22 10.91 6.57
C ARG A 48 -2.44 11.82 6.52
N ASP A 49 -3.59 11.29 6.09
CA ASP A 49 -4.91 11.94 6.11
C ASP A 49 -5.52 12.05 7.53
N GLY A 50 -4.89 11.42 8.53
CA GLY A 50 -5.25 11.56 9.95
C GLY A 50 -6.17 10.47 10.48
N LEU A 51 -6.33 9.35 9.78
CA LEU A 51 -7.17 8.24 10.26
C LEU A 51 -6.57 7.55 11.48
N MET A 52 -7.46 7.10 12.36
CA MET A 52 -7.09 6.36 13.57
C MET A 52 -6.64 4.94 13.25
N VAL A 53 -5.81 4.37 14.13
CA VAL A 53 -5.27 3.01 13.97
C VAL A 53 -6.39 1.96 13.76
N SER A 54 -7.50 2.08 14.48
CA SER A 54 -8.65 1.18 14.31
C SER A 54 -9.23 1.25 12.90
N GLU A 55 -9.41 2.45 12.34
CA GLU A 55 -9.91 2.65 10.99
C GLU A 55 -8.95 2.11 9.93
N LEU A 56 -7.64 2.27 10.16
CA LEU A 56 -6.59 1.72 9.29
C LEU A 56 -6.62 0.19 9.28
N MET A 57 -6.82 -0.46 10.44
CA MET A 57 -6.93 -1.92 10.54
C MET A 57 -8.14 -2.44 9.76
N ASP A 58 -9.29 -1.78 9.89
CA ASP A 58 -10.52 -2.17 9.19
C ASP A 58 -10.40 -1.96 7.68
N LYS A 59 -9.87 -0.81 7.25
CA LYS A 59 -9.63 -0.51 5.83
C LYS A 59 -8.60 -1.47 5.22
N GLY A 60 -7.48 -1.71 5.89
CA GLY A 60 -6.42 -2.59 5.39
C GLY A 60 -6.90 -4.01 5.09
N ARG A 61 -7.81 -4.54 5.90
CA ARG A 61 -8.39 -5.88 5.70
C ARG A 61 -9.28 -5.98 4.44
N SER A 62 -9.83 -4.87 3.97
CA SER A 62 -10.80 -4.83 2.86
C SER A 62 -10.22 -4.31 1.54
N MET A 63 -8.95 -3.88 1.51
CA MET A 63 -8.34 -3.27 0.32
C MET A 63 -8.18 -4.22 -0.88
N LEU A 64 -7.95 -5.50 -0.63
CA LEU A 64 -7.82 -6.50 -1.70
C LEU A 64 -9.03 -7.41 -1.68
N GLY A 65 -9.79 -7.41 -2.78
CA GLY A 65 -10.91 -8.31 -2.97
C GLY A 65 -10.47 -9.75 -3.23
N LYS A 66 -11.41 -10.69 -3.07
CA LYS A 66 -11.26 -12.04 -3.62
C LYS A 66 -11.38 -11.95 -5.13
N PHE A 67 -10.47 -12.58 -5.87
CA PHE A 67 -10.64 -12.77 -7.30
C PHE A 67 -11.91 -13.62 -7.52
N PHE A 68 -12.90 -13.07 -8.22
CA PHE A 68 -13.94 -13.89 -8.84
C PHE A 68 -13.27 -14.64 -9.99
N ASN A 69 -13.30 -15.96 -9.91
CA ASN A 69 -13.02 -16.85 -11.03
C ASN A 69 -14.29 -17.65 -11.27
#